data_AF-A0A538P8N2-F1
#
_entry.id   AF-A0A538P8N2-F1
#
_cell.length_a   1.000
_cell.length_b   1.000
_cell.length_c   1.000
_cell.angle_alpha   90.00
_cell.angle_beta   90.00
_cell.angle_gamma   90.00
#
_symmetry.space_group_name_H-M   'P 1'
#
loop_
_entity.id
_entity.type
_entity.pdbx_description
1 polymer ?
#
loop_
_entity_poly.entity_id
_entity_poly.type
_entity_poly.pdbx_seq_one_letter_code
_entity_poly.pdbx_strand_id
1 'polypeptide(L)' 'MSRGRLPFYFGGGIRLKLQDNNDDRFGIRGPVGLSYLFEDLPLDVFVEVGPVIDFTPKTRGGVTGGIGARYWF' A
#
# COMPACT_ATOMS: atom_id res chain seq x y z
N MET A 1 26.37 11.00 -13.40
CA MET A 1 25.66 9.91 -12.72
C MET A 1 24.34 10.48 -12.23
N SER A 2 23.30 10.29 -13.02
CA SER A 2 21.93 10.47 -12.55
C SER A 2 21.74 9.47 -11.38
N ARG A 3 21.18 9.92 -10.27
CA ARG A 3 20.97 9.11 -9.07
C ARG A 3 19.46 8.93 -8.91
N GLY A 4 18.99 7.68 -8.94
CA GLY A 4 17.59 7.35 -8.68
C GLY A 4 17.06 8.06 -7.43
N ARG A 5 15.80 8.49 -7.48
CA ARG A 5 15.16 9.22 -6.38
C ARG A 5 14.53 8.23 -5.42
N LEU A 6 14.65 8.49 -4.11
CA LEU A 6 14.04 7.67 -3.06
C LEU A 6 12.96 8.44 -2.28
N PRO A 7 11.83 8.83 -2.90
CA PRO A 7 10.76 9.52 -2.19
C PRO A 7 10.12 8.64 -1.12
N PHE A 8 9.84 9.29 0.02
CA PHE A 8 8.92 8.79 1.03
C PHE A 8 7.48 9.24 0.69
N TYR A 9 6.51 8.35 0.91
CA TYR A 9 5.10 8.66 0.73
C TYR A 9 4.27 8.14 1.91
N PHE A 10 3.14 8.81 2.14
CA PHE A 10 2.10 8.38 3.05
C PHE A 10 0.75 8.55 2.37
N GLY A 11 -0.22 7.74 2.77
CA GLY A 11 -1.56 7.78 2.21
C GLY A 11 -2.61 7.40 3.25
N GLY A 12 -3.87 7.54 2.85
CA GLY A 12 -5.02 7.12 3.62
C GLY A 12 -6.16 6.76 2.67
N GLY A 13 -6.90 5.69 2.98
CA GLY A 13 -8.00 5.27 2.14
C GLY A 13 -8.90 4.23 2.79
N ILE A 14 -10.05 3.99 2.14
CA ILE A 14 -10.94 2.88 2.48
C ILE A 14 -10.37 1.57 1.95
N ARG A 15 -10.68 0.47 2.64
CA ARG A 15 -10.34 -0.89 2.25
C ARG A 15 -11.62 -1.70 2.13
N LEU A 16 -11.78 -2.35 0.99
CA LEU A 16 -12.79 -3.38 0.75
C LEU A 16 -12.06 -4.66 0.35
N LYS A 17 -12.30 -5.74 1.10
CA LYS A 17 -11.80 -7.08 0.78
C LYS A 17 -12.98 -8.02 0.73
N LEU A 18 -13.30 -8.49 -0.47
CA LEU A 18 -14.35 -9.48 -0.71
C LEU A 18 -13.78 -10.86 -0.45
N GLN A 19 -14.43 -11.64 0.40
CA GLN A 19 -14.02 -12.99 0.79
C GLN A 19 -15.23 -13.93 0.74
N ASP A 20 -14.98 -15.19 0.39
CA ASP A 20 -16.01 -16.22 0.46
C ASP A 20 -16.51 -16.42 1.90
N ASN A 21 -17.73 -16.97 2.05
CA ASN A 21 -18.39 -17.27 3.33
C ASN A 21 -18.81 -16.05 4.18
N ASN A 22 -19.22 -14.94 3.57
CA ASN A 22 -19.75 -13.75 4.26
C ASN A 22 -18.75 -13.10 5.24
N ASP A 23 -17.46 -13.21 4.92
CA ASP A 23 -16.34 -12.77 5.75
C ASP A 23 -15.70 -11.47 5.22
N ASP A 24 -16.47 -10.74 4.42
CA ASP A 24 -16.10 -9.49 3.78
C ASP A 24 -15.58 -8.47 4.79
N ARG A 25 -14.47 -7.82 4.44
CA ARG A 25 -13.83 -6.83 5.29
C ARG A 25 -13.96 -5.46 4.67
N PHE A 26 -14.63 -4.58 5.40
CA PHE A 26 -14.64 -3.14 5.14
C PHE A 26 -13.86 -2.43 6.24
N GLY A 27 -13.01 -1.47 5.87
CA GLY A 27 -12.12 -0.81 6.81
C GLY A 27 -11.47 0.46 6.28
N ILE A 28 -10.53 0.99 7.05
CA ILE A 28 -9.63 2.07 6.66
C ILE A 28 -8.18 1.63 6.79
N ARG A 29 -7.31 2.19 5.95
CA ARG A 29 -5.87 1.89 5.91
C ARG A 29 -5.08 3.19 5.78
N GLY A 30 -3.96 3.27 6.49
CA GLY A 30 -2.98 4.35 6.35
C GLY A 30 -1.60 3.82 5.96
N PRO A 31 -1.30 3.61 4.67
CA PRO A 31 0.02 3.14 4.24
C PRO A 31 1.08 4.24 4.33
N VAL A 32 2.29 3.87 4.72
CA VAL A 32 3.52 4.64 4.53
C VAL A 32 4.51 3.79 3.74
N GLY A 33 5.33 4.42 2.90
CA GLY A 33 6.24 3.68 2.04
C GLY A 33 7.39 4.49 1.48
N LEU A 34 8.34 3.77 0.91
CA LEU A 34 9.47 4.29 0.15
C LEU A 34 9.35 3.76 -1.26
N SER A 35 9.61 4.61 -2.25
CA SER A 35 9.70 4.22 -3.66
C SER A 35 11.08 4.61 -4.18
N TYR A 36 11.71 3.75 -4.98
CA TYR A 36 12.93 4.03 -5.70
C TYR A 36 12.59 4.21 -7.18
N LEU A 37 12.62 5.45 -7.64
CA LEU A 37 12.35 5.82 -9.03
C LEU A 37 13.63 5.70 -9.83
N PHE A 38 13.60 4.84 -10.84
CA PHE A 38 14.64 4.81 -11.86
C PHE A 38 14.51 6.07 -12.73
N GLU A 39 15.61 6.76 -13.00
CA GLU A 39 15.55 8.00 -13.82
C GLU A 39 15.39 7.70 -15.30
N ASP A 40 15.96 6.59 -15.77
CA ASP A 40 16.00 6.22 -17.19
C ASP A 40 14.89 5.25 -17.60
N LEU A 41 14.08 4.79 -16.63
CA LEU A 41 12.99 3.83 -16.86
C LEU A 41 11.69 4.38 -16.27
N PRO A 42 10.55 4.22 -16.95
CA PRO A 42 9.23 4.56 -16.43
C PRO A 42 8.74 3.51 -15.40
N LEU A 43 9.62 3.13 -14.49
CA LEU A 43 9.41 2.11 -13.48
C LEU A 43 9.88 2.65 -12.13
N ASP A 44 9.20 2.28 -11.06
CA ASP A 44 9.71 2.38 -9.70
C ASP A 44 9.49 1.07 -8.93
N VAL A 45 10.34 0.80 -7.94
CA VAL A 45 10.12 -0.28 -6.98
C VAL A 45 9.81 0.32 -5.62
N PHE A 46 8.86 -0.24 -4.90
CA PHE A 46 8.39 0.32 -3.64
C PHE A 46 8.25 -0.73 -2.55
N VAL A 47 8.39 -0.27 -1.30
CA VAL A 47 8.07 -1.02 -0.10
C VAL A 47 7.13 -0.18 0.76
N GLU A 48 6.08 -0.81 1.28
CA GLU A 48 5.10 -0.14 2.13
C GLU A 48 4.71 -0.97 3.35
N VAL A 49 4.32 -0.27 4.41
CA VAL A 49 3.72 -0.82 5.61
C VAL A 49 2.68 0.17 6.14
N GLY A 50 1.63 -0.31 6.79
CA GLY A 50 0.69 0.60 7.42
C GLY A 50 -0.39 -0.08 8.25
N PRO A 51 -0.93 0.63 9.26
CA PRO A 51 -2.07 0.16 10.03
C PRO A 51 -3.31 0.01 9.15
N VAL A 52 -4.13 -0.97 9.51
CA VAL A 52 -5.48 -1.17 8.99
C VAL A 52 -6.44 -1.38 10.15
N ILE A 53 -7.65 -0.85 10.02
CA ILE A 53 -8.75 -1.13 10.93
C ILE A 53 -9.91 -1.63 10.07
N ASP A 54 -10.23 -2.91 10.19
CA ASP A 54 -11.43 -3.50 9.59
C ASP A 54 -12.58 -3.33 10.59
N PHE A 55 -13.75 -2.89 10.11
CA PHE A 55 -14.99 -2.75 10.90
C PHE A 55 -15.90 -3.98 10.75
N THR A 56 -15.92 -4.60 9.57
CA THR A 56 -16.78 -5.75 9.23
C THR A 56 -15.97 -7.03 9.10
N PRO A 57 -16.56 -8.20 9.42
CA PRO A 57 -17.75 -8.42 10.25
C PRO A 57 -17.59 -8.03 11.72
N LYS A 58 -16.36 -7.81 12.19
CA LYS A 58 -16.05 -7.33 13.55
C LYS A 58 -14.87 -6.37 13.48
N THR A 59 -14.86 -5.41 14.39
CA THR A 59 -13.75 -4.45 14.50
C THR A 59 -12.46 -5.16 14.86
N ARG A 60 -11.44 -5.05 14.00
CA ARG A 60 -10.12 -5.62 14.22
C ARG A 60 -9.04 -4.70 13.65
N GLY A 61 -8.07 -4.35 14.48
CA GLY A 61 -6.85 -3.69 14.06
C GLY A 61 -5.83 -4.69 13.50
N GLY A 62 -5.02 -4.25 12.55
CA GLY A 62 -3.94 -5.03 11.97
C GLY A 62 -2.89 -4.16 11.32
N VAL A 63 -1.87 -4.81 10.76
CA VAL A 63 -0.84 -4.18 9.94
C VAL A 63 -0.80 -4.87 8.60
N THR A 64 -0.60 -4.08 7.56
CA THR A 64 -0.45 -4.54 6.18
C THR A 64 0.90 -4.06 5.68
N GLY A 65 1.53 -4.81 4.78
CA GLY A 65 2.75 -4.38 4.13
C GLY A 65 2.99 -5.18 2.86
N GLY A 66 3.88 -4.67 2.01
CA GLY A 66 4.19 -5.29 0.73
C GLY A 66 5.39 -4.63 0.05
N ILE A 67 5.93 -5.36 -0.91
CA ILE A 67 6.94 -4.89 -1.86
C ILE A 67 6.35 -5.04 -3.27
N GLY A 68 6.63 -4.10 -4.17
CA GLY A 68 6.12 -4.15 -5.52
C GLY A 68 6.92 -3.28 -6.50
N ALA A 69 6.48 -3.31 -7.76
CA ALA A 69 6.96 -2.42 -8.81
C ALA A 69 5.77 -1.71 -9.46
N ARG A 70 5.98 -0.46 -9.90
CA ARG A 70 4.96 0.38 -10.54
C ARG A 70 5.49 0.93 -11.84
N TYR A 71 4.71 0.74 -12.91
CA TYR A 71 5.01 1.26 -14.24
C TYR A 71 4.20 2.54 -14.49
N TRP A 72 4.84 3.58 -15.01
CA TRP A 72 4.23 4.86 -15.36
C TRP A 72 4.05 4.95 -16.88
N PHE A 73 2.82 5.15 -17.34
CA PHE A 73 2.50 5.26 -18.78
C PHE A 73 2.66 6.67 -19.31
#